data_AF-A0A2R6EM83-F1
#
_entry.id   AF-A0A2R6EM83-F1
#
_cell.length_a   1.000
_cell.length_b   1.000
_cell.length_c   1.000
_cell.angle_alpha   90.00
_cell.angle_beta   90.00
_cell.angle_gamma   90.00
#
_symmetry.space_group_name_H-M   'P 1'
#
loop_
_entity.id
_entity.type
_entity.pdbx_description
1 polymer ?
#
loop_
_entity_poly.entity_id
_entity_poly.type
_entity_poly.pdbx_seq_one_letter_code
_entity_poly.pdbx_strand_id
1 'polypeptide(L)'
;MTTRPRLHTSSTQVVGLVAFVLFGVLAAVFLTADFGSHATFEGATGITASIGYAMFNLDAGSLPSEGFLISFEIIDVILLGALAAAVMLGKRDDEEESDESVTMADGGDR
;
A
#
# COMPACT_ATOMS: atom_id res chain seq x y z
N MET A 1 -42.99 -20.82 -33.13
CA MET A 1 -41.76 -21.41 -33.72
C MET A 1 -40.57 -20.77 -33.03
N THR A 2 -39.83 -21.51 -32.20
CA THR A 2 -38.65 -20.97 -31.52
C THR A 2 -37.41 -21.31 -32.35
N THR A 3 -36.76 -20.28 -32.88
CA THR A 3 -35.53 -20.41 -33.66
C THR A 3 -34.44 -21.03 -32.79
N ARG A 4 -33.74 -22.05 -33.31
CA ARG A 4 -32.65 -22.73 -32.59
C ARG A 4 -31.48 -21.76 -32.33
N PRO A 5 -30.83 -21.81 -31.16
CA PRO A 5 -29.65 -20.99 -30.88
C PRO A 5 -28.56 -21.28 -31.90
N ARG A 6 -27.99 -20.23 -32.49
CA ARG A 6 -26.87 -20.31 -33.43
C ARG A 6 -25.65 -19.73 -32.75
N LEU A 7 -24.53 -20.46 -32.77
CA LEU A 7 -23.26 -19.97 -32.25
C LEU A 7 -22.83 -18.74 -33.05
N HIS A 8 -22.73 -17.60 -32.37
CA HIS A 8 -22.29 -16.33 -32.96
C HIS A 8 -20.79 -16.40 -33.24
N THR A 9 -20.46 -16.72 -34.48
CA THR A 9 -19.07 -16.80 -34.96
C THR A 9 -18.63 -15.41 -35.39
N SER A 10 -18.06 -14.66 -34.44
CA SER A 10 -17.43 -13.35 -34.69
C SER A 10 -15.92 -13.44 -34.43
N SER A 11 -15.18 -12.41 -34.87
CA SER A 11 -13.73 -12.24 -34.59
C SER A 11 -13.35 -12.44 -33.11
N THR A 12 -14.28 -12.20 -32.18
CA THR A 12 -14.13 -12.44 -30.75
C THR A 12 -13.83 -13.91 -30.39
N GLN A 13 -14.30 -14.89 -31.17
CA GLN A 13 -13.97 -16.31 -30.93
C GLN A 13 -12.49 -16.61 -31.17
N VAL A 14 -11.86 -15.93 -32.13
CA VAL A 14 -10.41 -16.05 -32.38
C VAL A 14 -9.64 -15.52 -31.17
N VAL A 15 -10.10 -14.42 -30.58
CA VAL A 15 -9.51 -13.87 -29.34
C VAL A 15 -9.63 -14.86 -28.17
N GLY A 16 -10.80 -15.50 -28.01
CA GLY A 16 -11.00 -16.53 -27.00
C GLY A 16 -10.09 -17.75 -27.19
N LEU A 17 -9.88 -18.18 -28.43
CA LEU A 17 -8.97 -19.27 -28.76
C LEU A 17 -7.51 -18.90 -28.43
N VAL A 18 -7.08 -17.69 -28.78
CA VAL A 18 -5.74 -17.18 -28.45
C VAL A 18 -5.52 -17.14 -26.93
N ALA A 19 -6.53 -16.70 -26.17
CA ALA A 19 -6.46 -16.70 -24.70
C ALA A 19 -6.32 -18.13 -24.13
N PHE A 20 -7.04 -19.10 -24.69
CA PHE A 20 -6.94 -20.50 -24.26
C PHE A 20 -5.56 -21.09 -24.56
N VAL A 21 -4.98 -20.76 -25.72
CA VAL A 21 -3.60 -21.16 -26.05
C VAL A 21 -2.60 -20.55 -25.08
N LEU A 22 -2.71 -19.24 -24.81
CA LEU A 22 -1.83 -18.55 -23.85
C LEU A 22 -1.94 -19.16 -22.45
N PHE A 23 -3.16 -19.48 -22.01
CA PHE A 23 -3.40 -20.16 -20.74
C PHE A 23 -2.70 -21.52 -20.69
N GLY A 24 -2.81 -22.33 -21.76
CA GLY A 24 -2.12 -23.61 -21.86
C GLY A 24 -0.60 -23.48 -21.77
N VAL A 25 -0.03 -22.46 -22.41
CA VAL A 25 1.41 -22.15 -22.32
C VAL A 25 1.82 -21.80 -20.90
N LEU A 26 1.08 -20.90 -20.21
CA LEU A 26 1.37 -20.54 -18.83
C LEU A 26 1.23 -21.72 -17.87
N ALA A 27 0.18 -22.53 -18.05
CA ALA A 27 -0.01 -23.74 -17.27
C ALA A 27 1.17 -24.71 -17.45
N ALA A 28 1.61 -24.93 -18.69
CA ALA A 28 2.79 -25.74 -18.96
C ALA A 28 4.03 -25.18 -18.28
N VAL A 29 4.31 -23.88 -18.43
CA VAL A 29 5.45 -23.21 -17.78
C VAL A 29 5.41 -23.41 -16.27
N PHE A 30 4.28 -23.18 -15.61
CA PHE A 30 4.18 -23.33 -14.16
C PHE A 30 4.30 -24.79 -13.69
N LEU A 31 3.82 -25.75 -14.46
CA LEU A 31 3.92 -27.17 -14.14
C LEU A 31 5.33 -27.72 -14.38
N THR A 32 6.06 -27.16 -15.35
CA THR A 32 7.41 -27.63 -15.72
C THR A 32 8.53 -26.77 -15.15
N ALA A 33 8.20 -25.62 -14.56
CA ALA A 33 9.19 -24.76 -13.92
C ALA A 33 9.80 -25.48 -12.73
N ASP A 34 11.10 -25.74 -12.82
CA ASP A 34 11.92 -26.13 -11.68
C ASP A 34 12.61 -24.87 -11.13
N PHE A 35 12.40 -24.61 -9.84
CA PHE A 35 13.05 -23.50 -9.14
C PHE A 35 14.42 -23.90 -8.57
N GLY A 36 14.85 -25.16 -8.77
CA GLY A 36 16.08 -25.71 -8.24
C GLY A 36 16.06 -25.80 -6.70
N SER A 37 17.22 -26.08 -6.11
CA SER A 37 17.37 -26.03 -4.66
C SER A 37 17.23 -24.58 -4.19
N HIS A 38 16.26 -24.31 -3.31
CA HIS A 38 16.18 -23.03 -2.64
C HIS A 38 17.50 -22.77 -1.89
N ALA A 39 18.28 -21.80 -2.36
CA ALA A 39 19.35 -21.23 -1.55
C ALA A 39 18.68 -20.41 -0.45
N THR A 40 18.33 -21.04 0.66
CA THR A 40 18.13 -20.29 1.89
C THR A 40 19.48 -19.68 2.26
N PHE A 41 19.49 -18.45 2.76
CA PHE A 41 20.70 -17.94 3.39
C PHE A 41 21.07 -18.90 4.54
N GLU A 42 22.03 -19.79 4.32
CA GLU A 42 22.51 -20.70 5.35
C GLU A 42 22.99 -19.88 6.55
N GLY A 43 22.47 -20.18 7.74
CA GLY A 43 22.76 -19.43 8.96
C GLY A 43 21.91 -18.17 9.18
N ALA A 44 21.08 -17.73 8.24
CA ALA A 44 20.17 -16.60 8.42
C ALA A 44 18.93 -16.98 9.25
N THR A 45 19.13 -17.21 10.53
CA THR A 45 18.05 -17.36 11.50
C THR A 45 17.48 -15.98 11.83
N GLY A 46 16.18 -15.78 11.57
CA GLY A 46 15.47 -14.57 11.98
C GLY A 46 15.93 -13.30 11.26
N ILE A 47 15.77 -13.25 9.93
CA ILE A 47 16.06 -12.05 9.10
C ILE A 47 15.37 -10.81 9.67
N THR A 48 14.10 -10.92 10.04
CA THR A 48 13.33 -9.83 10.65
C THR A 48 13.95 -9.32 11.95
N ALA A 49 14.47 -10.23 12.79
CA ALA A 49 15.13 -9.85 14.04
C ALA A 49 16.46 -9.13 13.75
N SER A 50 17.27 -9.66 12.81
CA SER A 50 18.52 -9.04 12.39
C SER A 50 18.33 -7.64 11.79
N ILE A 51 17.23 -7.43 11.04
CA ILE A 51 16.83 -6.10 10.56
C ILE A 51 16.51 -5.18 11.75
N GLY A 52 15.72 -5.66 12.72
CA GLY A 52 15.40 -4.90 13.92
C GLY A 52 16.65 -4.50 14.73
N TYR A 53 17.61 -5.41 14.89
CA TYR A 53 18.89 -5.12 15.54
C TYR A 53 19.70 -4.07 14.76
N ALA A 54 19.75 -4.16 13.43
CA ALA A 54 20.42 -3.18 12.58
C ALA A 54 19.77 -1.78 12.68
N MET A 55 18.43 -1.70 12.76
CA MET A 55 17.71 -0.43 12.90
C MET A 55 18.10 0.32 14.19
N PHE A 56 18.35 -0.40 15.28
CA PHE A 56 18.74 0.19 16.57
C PHE A 56 20.25 0.14 16.84
N ASN A 57 21.07 -0.25 15.84
CA ASN A 57 22.52 -0.40 15.96
C ASN A 57 22.93 -1.34 17.12
N LEU A 58 22.24 -2.49 17.24
CA LEU A 58 22.45 -3.51 18.26
C LEU A 58 23.24 -4.70 17.68
N ASP A 59 24.24 -5.18 18.43
CA ASP A 59 25.07 -6.33 18.04
C ASP A 59 24.46 -7.66 18.48
N ALA A 60 23.35 -8.04 17.85
CA ALA A 60 22.62 -9.28 18.15
C ALA A 60 22.04 -9.96 16.90
N GLY A 61 22.32 -9.44 15.71
CA GLY A 61 21.91 -10.01 14.43
C GLY A 61 22.72 -11.25 14.04
N SER A 62 22.10 -12.20 13.36
CA SER A 62 22.77 -13.37 12.78
C SER A 62 23.45 -13.05 11.44
N LEU A 63 23.14 -11.89 10.85
CA LEU A 63 23.72 -11.41 9.59
C LEU A 63 24.57 -10.15 9.84
N PRO A 64 25.75 -10.05 9.20
CA PRO A 64 26.49 -8.80 9.12
C PRO A 64 25.66 -7.72 8.41
N SER A 65 25.46 -6.59 9.06
CA SER A 65 24.73 -5.44 8.52
C SER A 65 25.29 -4.14 9.08
N GLU A 66 25.13 -3.06 8.33
CA GLU A 66 25.41 -1.71 8.83
C GLU A 66 24.25 -1.22 9.70
N GLY A 67 24.55 -0.40 10.71
CA GLY A 67 23.55 0.21 11.56
C GLY A 67 22.78 1.31 10.83
N PHE A 68 21.45 1.33 10.96
CA PHE A 68 20.55 2.31 10.33
C PHE A 68 19.91 3.28 11.33
N LEU A 69 20.49 3.43 12.53
CA LEU A 69 19.90 4.24 13.61
C LEU A 69 19.61 5.68 13.21
N ILE A 70 20.52 6.32 12.48
CA ILE A 70 20.33 7.70 12.02
C ILE A 70 19.15 7.78 11.04
N SER A 71 19.08 6.85 10.08
CA SER A 71 17.97 6.81 9.11
C SER A 71 16.64 6.55 9.81
N PHE A 72 16.61 5.67 10.81
CA PHE A 72 15.43 5.39 11.63
C PHE A 72 14.95 6.65 12.36
N GLU A 73 15.86 7.37 13.03
CA GLU A 73 15.54 8.60 13.76
C GLU A 73 15.03 9.72 12.84
N ILE A 74 15.63 9.88 11.65
CA ILE A 74 15.15 10.86 10.66
C ILE A 74 13.72 10.55 10.25
N ILE A 75 13.40 9.28 9.98
CA ILE A 75 12.04 8.85 9.64
C ILE A 75 11.08 9.14 10.80
N ASP A 76 11.49 8.84 12.04
CA ASP A 76 10.67 9.11 13.23
C ASP A 76 10.30 10.59 13.37
N VAL A 77 11.29 11.49 13.28
CA VAL A 77 11.05 12.94 13.36
C VAL A 77 10.16 13.43 12.22
N ILE A 78 10.34 12.91 11.01
CA ILE A 78 9.49 13.25 9.85
C ILE A 78 8.05 12.79 10.09
N LEU A 79 7.86 11.55 10.55
CA LEU A 79 6.53 11.00 10.82
C LEU A 79 5.85 11.74 11.97
N LEU A 80 6.58 12.08 13.04
CA LEU A 80 6.09 12.88 14.16
C LEU A 80 5.66 14.27 13.69
N GLY A 81 6.47 14.93 12.86
CA GLY A 81 6.13 16.23 12.28
C GLY A 81 4.92 16.17 11.37
N ALA A 82 4.82 15.14 10.52
CA ALA A 82 3.68 14.92 9.65
C ALA A 82 2.39 14.65 10.45
N LEU A 83 2.48 13.88 11.53
CA LEU A 83 1.36 13.64 12.45
C LEU A 83 0.91 14.95 13.12
N ALA A 84 1.84 15.74 13.65
CA ALA A 84 1.53 17.02 14.26
C ALA A 84 0.87 18.00 13.28
N ALA A 85 1.38 18.06 12.04
CA ALA A 85 0.81 18.88 10.97
C ALA A 85 -0.59 18.40 10.57
N ALA A 86 -0.79 17.09 10.44
CA ALA A 86 -2.10 16.51 10.14
C ALA A 86 -3.13 16.81 11.23
N VAL A 87 -2.73 16.73 12.49
CA VAL A 87 -3.59 17.10 13.64
C VAL A 87 -3.91 18.59 13.62
N MET A 88 -2.92 19.47 13.47
CA MET A 88 -3.15 20.92 13.41
C MET A 88 -4.05 21.32 12.25
N LEU A 89 -3.89 20.71 11.06
CA LEU A 89 -4.74 20.98 9.90
C LEU A 89 -6.15 20.39 10.04
N GLY A 90 -6.29 19.28 10.76
CA GLY A 90 -7.57 18.62 11.00
C GLY A 90 -8.43 19.29 12.06
N LYS A 91 -7.82 20.10 12.94
CA LYS A 91 -8.56 20.92 13.90
C LYS A 91 -9.30 22.02 13.16
N ARG A 92 -10.59 22.15 13.44
CA ARG A 92 -11.39 23.32 13.06
C ARG A 92 -11.48 24.20 14.30
N ASP A 93 -11.32 25.50 14.09
CA ASP A 93 -11.53 26.46 15.17
C ASP A 93 -13.06 26.64 15.30
N ASP A 94 -13.62 26.23 16.44
CA ASP A 94 -15.03 26.47 16.78
C ASP A 94 -15.24 27.90 17.33
N GLU A 95 -14.29 28.81 17.12
CA GLU A 95 -14.24 30.17 17.70
C GLU A 95 -14.99 31.22 16.86
N GLU A 96 -16.08 30.83 16.19
CA GLU A 96 -17.03 31.74 15.52
C GLU A 96 -18.48 31.60 16.06
N GLU A 97 -18.68 31.23 17.34
CA GLU A 97 -20.04 31.20 17.94
C GLU A 97 -20.15 31.93 19.29
N SER A 98 -19.38 33.00 19.51
CA SER A 98 -19.63 33.82 20.72
C SER A 98 -19.35 35.32 20.61
N ASP A 99 -19.23 35.90 19.41
CA ASP A 99 -19.09 37.36 19.29
C ASP A 99 -19.86 37.99 18.10
N GLU A 100 -20.98 37.37 17.70
CA GLU A 100 -21.93 37.97 16.74
C GLU A 100 -23.24 38.47 17.39
N SER A 101 -23.31 38.57 18.73
CA SER A 101 -24.45 39.21 19.43
C SER A 101 -24.34 40.73 19.57
N VAL A 102 -23.28 41.36 19.02
CA VAL A 102 -23.08 42.82 19.04
C VAL A 102 -22.97 43.40 17.62
N THR A 103 -23.96 43.11 16.76
CA THR A 103 -24.42 44.10 15.77
C THR A 103 -25.94 44.24 15.84
N MET A 104 -26.36 45.06 16.80
CA MET A 104 -27.71 45.57 16.90
C MET A 104 -28.00 46.43 15.66
N ALA A 105 -28.68 45.87 14.65
CA ALA A 105 -29.30 46.64 13.59
C ALA A 105 -30.75 46.95 13.99
N ASP A 106 -30.95 48.08 14.66
CA ASP A 106 -32.26 48.70 14.88
C ASP A 106 -32.81 49.18 13.54
N GLY A 107 -33.49 48.28 12.83
CA GLY A 107 -34.23 48.55 11.61
C GLY A 107 -35.62 49.07 11.95
N GLY A 108 -35.73 50.36 12.26
CA GLY A 108 -37.01 51.04 12.38
C GLY A 108 -37.76 51.06 11.05
N ASP A 109 -39.03 50.64 11.07
CA ASP A 109 -39.99 50.88 9.98
C ASP A 109 -41.30 51.46 10.53
N ARG A 110 -41.87 52.39 9.75
CA ARG A 110 -42.97 53.29 10.07
C ARG A 110 -44.30 52.70 9.64
#